data_AF-A0A1J1GPW4-F1
#
_entry.id   AF-A0A1J1GPW4-F1
#
_cell.length_a   1.000
_cell.length_b   1.000
_cell.length_c   1.000
_cell.angle_alpha   90.00
_cell.angle_beta   90.00
_cell.angle_gamma   90.00
#
_symmetry.space_group_name_H-M   'P 1'
#
loop_
_entity.id
_entity.type
_entity.pdbx_description
1 polymer ?
#
loop_
_entity_poly.entity_id
_entity_poly.type
_entity_poly.pdbx_seq_one_letter_code
_entity_poly.pdbx_strand_id
1 'polypeptide(L)'
;MVRGASGEDPSIKQGIHEFDPSDGYYVEFKKVSTVEFDTTIIILDKLKGCSIDEMEEILKDFDSIKKEIVEVGKKCGDYILREEFRDHMAFRISDRLRDYYAEQEMTEDYYLKLKNIFWMEQKAFEETFFEVSKKKGPIEKKKVIDDVNLIVSHLKRYADSMGIKLSEQKLHNAALRIGRFISDLNFLTLRYSKLLPLKPNDNKPHS
;
A
#
# COMPACT_ATOMS: atom_id res chain seq x y z
N MET A 1 7.83 49.23 -40.18
CA MET A 1 8.37 49.00 -38.83
C MET A 1 7.43 49.73 -37.89
N VAL A 2 6.60 49.12 -37.05
CA VAL A 2 6.85 48.10 -36.03
C VAL A 2 5.60 47.20 -35.93
N ARG A 3 5.77 45.88 -35.91
CA ARG A 3 4.71 44.91 -35.62
C ARG A 3 4.58 44.78 -34.10
N GLY A 4 3.38 45.02 -33.58
CA GLY A 4 3.02 44.65 -32.20
C GLY A 4 2.92 43.13 -32.11
N ALA A 5 3.79 42.51 -31.33
CA ALA A 5 3.69 41.11 -30.96
C ALA A 5 2.71 40.99 -29.79
N SER A 6 1.59 40.36 -30.07
CA SER A 6 0.65 39.82 -29.10
C SER A 6 1.36 38.90 -28.12
N GLY A 7 1.10 39.10 -26.83
CA GLY A 7 1.49 38.18 -25.79
C GLY A 7 0.81 36.84 -25.99
N GLU A 8 1.61 35.78 -26.10
CA GLU A 8 1.15 34.41 -25.92
C GLU A 8 1.70 33.92 -24.58
N ASP A 9 0.74 33.65 -23.69
CA ASP A 9 0.88 32.99 -22.41
C ASP A 9 1.41 31.56 -22.64
N PRO A 10 2.55 31.15 -22.05
CA PRO A 10 3.04 29.79 -22.18
C PRO A 10 2.17 28.87 -21.32
N SER A 11 1.05 28.46 -21.92
CA SER A 11 0.26 27.32 -21.49
C SER A 11 1.19 26.13 -21.23
N ILE A 12 1.41 25.86 -19.95
CA ILE A 12 2.08 24.64 -19.48
C ILE A 12 1.21 23.49 -19.94
N LYS A 13 1.58 22.87 -21.06
CA LYS A 13 0.98 21.62 -21.52
C LYS A 13 1.17 20.60 -20.41
N GLN A 14 0.10 20.34 -19.67
CA GLN A 14 0.01 19.27 -18.70
C GLN A 14 0.12 17.94 -19.46
N GLY A 15 1.34 17.48 -19.69
CA GLY A 15 1.59 16.10 -20.07
C GLY A 15 1.11 15.21 -18.93
N ILE A 16 0.03 14.48 -19.19
CA ILE A 16 -0.30 13.26 -18.45
C ILE A 16 0.89 12.33 -18.70
N HIS A 17 1.68 12.07 -17.67
CA HIS A 17 2.74 11.09 -17.77
C HIS A 17 2.05 9.74 -17.97
N GLU A 18 2.24 9.12 -19.14
CA GLU A 18 1.75 7.78 -19.40
C GLU A 18 2.33 6.83 -18.35
N PHE A 19 1.49 5.97 -17.80
CA PHE A 19 1.88 5.00 -16.80
C PHE A 19 2.75 3.92 -17.44
N ASP A 20 3.98 3.77 -16.96
CA ASP A 20 4.90 2.72 -17.39
C ASP A 20 4.85 1.55 -16.39
N PRO A 21 4.34 0.37 -16.78
CA PRO A 21 4.34 -0.82 -15.92
C PRO A 21 5.75 -1.34 -15.57
N SER A 22 6.79 -0.84 -16.25
CA SER A 22 8.19 -1.14 -15.94
C SER A 22 8.83 -0.11 -14.99
N ASP A 23 8.07 0.89 -14.53
CA ASP A 23 8.51 1.82 -13.49
C ASP A 23 8.89 1.02 -12.24
N GLY A 24 10.14 1.20 -11.78
CA GLY A 24 10.65 0.57 -10.57
C GLY A 24 9.78 0.82 -9.35
N TYR A 25 9.04 1.93 -9.32
CA TYR A 25 8.08 2.24 -8.26
C TYR A 25 6.84 1.33 -8.29
N TYR A 26 6.32 1.01 -9.47
CA TYR A 26 5.20 0.08 -9.62
C TYR A 26 5.63 -1.37 -9.34
N VAL A 27 6.81 -1.77 -9.81
CA VAL A 27 7.37 -3.10 -9.51
C VAL A 27 7.54 -3.29 -8.01
N GLU A 28 8.07 -2.27 -7.31
CA GLU A 28 8.20 -2.29 -5.85
C GLU A 28 6.83 -2.41 -5.18
N PHE A 29 5.86 -1.59 -5.59
CA PHE A 29 4.49 -1.67 -5.10
C PHE A 29 3.90 -3.08 -5.26
N LYS A 30 4.07 -3.71 -6.42
CA LYS A 30 3.55 -5.06 -6.68
C LYS A 30 4.18 -6.09 -5.74
N LYS A 31 5.51 -6.03 -5.52
CA LYS A 31 6.19 -6.94 -4.60
C LYS A 31 5.70 -6.78 -3.18
N VAL A 32 5.63 -5.55 -2.66
CA VAL A 32 5.15 -5.29 -1.30
C VAL A 32 3.69 -5.73 -1.14
N SER A 33 2.84 -5.42 -2.13
CA SER A 33 1.44 -5.84 -2.14
C SER A 33 1.32 -7.37 -2.09
N THR A 34 2.05 -8.07 -2.96
CA THR A 34 2.07 -9.54 -2.98
C THR A 34 2.50 -10.10 -1.63
N VAL A 35 3.59 -9.59 -1.04
CA VAL A 35 4.04 -10.07 0.27
C VAL A 35 2.98 -9.86 1.35
N GLU A 36 2.34 -8.70 1.43
CA GLU A 36 1.32 -8.44 2.47
C GLU A 36 0.10 -9.34 2.33
N PHE A 37 -0.43 -9.48 1.11
CA PHE A 37 -1.64 -10.26 0.88
C PHE A 37 -1.39 -11.76 0.91
N ASP A 38 -0.27 -12.26 0.38
CA ASP A 38 0.09 -13.68 0.50
C ASP A 38 0.33 -14.06 1.96
N THR A 39 1.01 -13.20 2.73
CA THR A 39 1.16 -13.41 4.17
C THR A 39 -0.21 -13.41 4.87
N THR A 40 -1.12 -12.50 4.50
CA THR A 40 -2.49 -12.50 5.04
C THR A 40 -3.18 -13.84 4.82
N ILE A 41 -3.06 -14.43 3.62
CA ILE A 41 -3.64 -15.74 3.32
C ILE A 41 -2.99 -16.85 4.15
N ILE A 42 -1.67 -16.85 4.30
CA ILE A 42 -0.97 -17.84 5.12
C ILE A 42 -1.39 -17.75 6.58
N ILE A 43 -1.54 -16.54 7.13
CA ILE A 43 -2.03 -16.39 8.50
C ILE A 43 -3.50 -16.83 8.59
N LEU A 44 -4.35 -16.50 7.62
CA LEU A 44 -5.72 -17.01 7.55
C LEU A 44 -5.78 -18.54 7.56
N ASP A 45 -4.88 -19.22 6.83
CA ASP A 45 -4.78 -20.68 6.83
C ASP A 45 -4.46 -21.24 8.21
N LYS A 46 -3.60 -20.55 8.98
CA LYS A 46 -3.26 -20.94 10.36
C LYS A 46 -4.42 -20.77 11.34
N LEU A 47 -5.43 -19.95 11.01
CA LEU A 47 -6.63 -19.78 11.85
C LEU A 47 -7.65 -20.91 11.64
N LYS A 48 -7.50 -21.75 10.60
CA LYS A 48 -8.45 -22.84 10.33
C LYS A 48 -8.47 -23.83 11.48
N GLY A 49 -9.67 -24.11 12.00
CA GLY A 49 -9.88 -25.06 13.10
C GLY A 49 -9.47 -24.56 14.48
N CYS A 50 -9.01 -23.31 14.61
CA CYS A 50 -8.76 -22.67 15.90
C CYS A 50 -10.07 -22.21 16.55
N SER A 51 -10.06 -22.17 17.89
CA SER A 51 -11.04 -21.42 18.67
C SER A 51 -10.79 -19.91 18.57
N ILE A 52 -11.79 -19.09 18.95
CA ILE A 52 -11.68 -17.62 18.94
C ILE A 52 -10.49 -17.14 19.79
N ASP A 53 -10.26 -17.73 20.96
CA ASP A 53 -9.15 -17.37 21.84
C ASP A 53 -7.79 -17.72 21.21
N GLU A 54 -7.68 -18.89 20.58
CA GLU A 54 -6.46 -19.27 19.84
C GLU A 54 -6.21 -18.35 18.64
N MET A 55 -7.25 -17.98 17.90
CA MET A 55 -7.13 -17.03 16.80
C MET A 55 -6.62 -15.67 17.29
N GLU A 56 -7.17 -15.18 18.39
CA GLU A 56 -6.78 -13.89 18.96
C GLU A 56 -5.31 -13.90 19.42
N GLU A 57 -4.81 -14.99 19.99
CA GLU A 57 -3.40 -15.13 20.35
C GLU A 57 -2.48 -15.16 19.12
N ILE A 58 -2.86 -15.90 18.06
CA ILE A 58 -2.13 -15.90 16.79
C ILE A 58 -2.06 -14.48 16.20
N LEU A 59 -3.17 -13.74 16.25
CA LEU A 59 -3.27 -12.40 15.68
C LEU A 59 -2.55 -11.32 16.52
N LYS A 60 -2.27 -11.58 17.80
CA LYS A 60 -1.45 -10.70 18.66
C LYS A 60 0.06 -10.96 18.53
N ASP A 61 0.46 -12.13 18.04
CA ASP A 61 1.87 -12.47 17.86
C ASP A 61 2.46 -11.81 16.59
N PHE A 62 2.71 -10.50 16.71
CA PHE A 62 3.31 -9.71 15.63
C PHE A 62 4.70 -10.21 15.24
N ASP A 63 5.47 -10.81 16.15
CA ASP A 63 6.80 -11.33 15.84
C ASP A 63 6.72 -12.57 14.93
N SER A 64 5.76 -13.45 15.17
CA SER A 64 5.49 -14.58 14.27
C SER A 64 4.96 -14.13 12.91
N ILE A 65 4.08 -13.11 12.87
CA ILE A 65 3.62 -12.53 11.60
C ILE A 65 4.81 -11.93 10.83
N LYS A 66 5.71 -11.19 11.48
CA LYS A 66 6.92 -10.62 10.86
C LYS A 66 7.86 -11.68 10.30
N LYS A 67 8.01 -12.81 10.98
CA LYS A 67 8.77 -13.95 10.44
C LYS A 67 8.15 -14.48 9.16
N GLU A 68 6.82 -14.63 9.12
CA GLU A 68 6.12 -15.06 7.91
C GLU A 68 6.30 -14.06 6.76
N ILE A 69 6.21 -12.75 7.02
CA ILE A 69 6.50 -11.69 6.03
C ILE A 69 7.89 -11.90 5.40
N VAL A 70 8.90 -12.23 6.21
CA VAL A 70 10.27 -12.49 5.72
C VAL A 70 10.33 -13.74 4.85
N GLU A 71 9.67 -14.83 5.25
CA GLU A 71 9.66 -16.07 4.47
C GLU A 71 8.90 -15.92 3.13
N VAL A 72 7.80 -15.16 3.12
CA VAL A 72 7.09 -14.80 1.89
C VAL A 72 7.93 -13.89 1.01
N GLY A 73 8.63 -12.91 1.60
CA GLY A 73 9.57 -12.04 0.89
C GLY A 73 10.68 -12.82 0.18
N LYS A 74 11.25 -13.84 0.84
CA LYS A 74 12.23 -14.76 0.23
C LYS A 74 11.65 -15.51 -0.98
N LYS A 75 10.43 -16.05 -0.85
CA LYS A 75 9.72 -16.71 -1.96
C LYS A 75 9.39 -15.74 -3.09
N CYS A 76 9.23 -14.45 -2.80
CA CYS A 76 9.02 -13.37 -3.77
C CYS A 76 10.33 -12.84 -4.38
N GLY A 77 11.26 -13.74 -4.73
CA GLY A 77 12.53 -13.40 -5.38
C GLY A 77 13.52 -12.71 -4.45
N ASP A 78 13.69 -13.25 -3.23
CA ASP A 78 14.60 -12.73 -2.20
C ASP A 78 14.36 -11.24 -1.86
N TYR A 79 13.08 -10.85 -1.85
CA TYR A 79 12.68 -9.49 -1.53
C TYR A 79 12.78 -9.23 -0.03
N ILE A 80 13.63 -8.27 0.35
CA ILE A 80 13.89 -7.90 1.74
C ILE A 80 13.23 -6.56 2.05
N LEU A 81 12.19 -6.60 2.88
CA LEU A 81 11.54 -5.39 3.39
C LEU A 81 12.35 -4.78 4.54
N ARG A 82 12.35 -3.44 4.60
CA ARG A 82 12.86 -2.69 5.76
C ARG A 82 12.07 -3.03 7.02
N GLU A 83 12.73 -2.99 8.16
CA GLU A 83 12.15 -3.41 9.43
C GLU A 83 10.90 -2.62 9.80
N GLU A 84 10.94 -1.30 9.67
CA GLU A 84 9.82 -0.41 9.99
C GLU A 84 8.60 -0.72 9.11
N PHE A 85 8.84 -1.07 7.84
CA PHE A 85 7.78 -1.46 6.94
C PHE A 85 7.16 -2.82 7.32
N ARG A 86 7.99 -3.75 7.82
CA ARG A 86 7.50 -5.05 8.31
C ARG A 86 6.62 -4.90 9.54
N ASP A 87 6.96 -4.01 10.47
CA ASP A 87 6.14 -3.73 11.65
C ASP A 87 4.75 -3.20 11.25
N HIS A 88 4.72 -2.19 10.35
CA HIS A 88 3.45 -1.64 9.87
C HIS A 88 2.62 -2.67 9.08
N MET A 89 3.29 -3.50 8.27
CA MET A 89 2.65 -4.57 7.52
C MET A 89 2.05 -5.64 8.46
N ALA A 90 2.79 -6.07 9.49
CA ALA A 90 2.30 -7.04 10.46
C ALA A 90 1.05 -6.52 11.20
N PHE A 91 1.05 -5.23 11.56
CA PHE A 91 -0.12 -4.58 12.12
C PHE A 91 -1.33 -4.63 11.18
N ARG A 92 -1.15 -4.27 9.89
CA ARG A 92 -2.25 -4.31 8.91
C ARG A 92 -2.78 -5.71 8.66
N ILE A 93 -1.91 -6.72 8.62
CA ILE A 93 -2.32 -8.13 8.46
C ILE A 93 -3.18 -8.58 9.65
N SER A 94 -2.71 -8.32 10.87
CA SER A 94 -3.47 -8.62 12.09
C SER A 94 -4.81 -7.90 12.12
N ASP A 95 -4.81 -6.58 11.88
CA ASP A 95 -6.02 -5.74 11.85
C ASP A 95 -7.04 -6.23 10.81
N ARG A 96 -6.56 -6.60 9.61
CA ARG A 96 -7.39 -7.14 8.54
C ARG A 96 -8.07 -8.44 8.94
N LEU A 97 -7.38 -9.35 9.64
CA LEU A 97 -7.98 -10.63 10.07
C LEU A 97 -8.91 -10.43 11.27
N ARG A 98 -8.54 -9.52 12.18
CA ARG A 98 -9.34 -9.18 13.37
C ARG A 98 -10.69 -8.55 13.04
N ASP A 99 -10.81 -7.87 11.91
CA ASP A 99 -12.09 -7.34 11.40
C ASP A 99 -13.13 -8.43 11.11
N TYR A 100 -12.72 -9.71 11.03
CA TYR A 100 -13.60 -10.80 10.56
C TYR A 100 -13.59 -12.05 11.46
N TYR A 101 -12.51 -12.36 12.16
CA TYR A 101 -12.33 -13.68 12.80
C TYR A 101 -13.42 -14.09 13.81
N ALA A 102 -14.08 -13.13 14.46
CA ALA A 102 -15.08 -13.38 15.49
C ALA A 102 -16.54 -13.32 14.98
N GLU A 103 -16.76 -13.13 13.68
CA GLU A 103 -18.12 -12.97 13.16
C GLU A 103 -18.85 -14.28 12.93
N GLN A 104 -18.12 -15.28 12.43
CA GLN A 104 -18.64 -16.57 12.01
C GLN A 104 -17.57 -17.64 12.22
N GLU A 105 -18.02 -18.88 12.42
CA GLU A 105 -17.13 -20.03 12.43
C GLU A 105 -16.37 -20.16 11.11
N MET A 106 -15.09 -20.53 11.18
CA MET A 106 -14.19 -20.67 10.03
C MET A 106 -14.50 -21.93 9.19
N THR A 107 -15.67 -21.92 8.56
CA THR A 107 -16.08 -22.91 7.55
C THR A 107 -15.35 -22.66 6.23
N GLU A 108 -15.34 -23.64 5.31
CA GLU A 108 -14.74 -23.45 3.99
C GLU A 108 -15.41 -22.34 3.17
N ASP A 109 -16.74 -22.20 3.28
CA ASP A 109 -17.49 -21.12 2.62
C ASP A 109 -17.10 -19.74 3.19
N TYR A 110 -16.98 -19.64 4.52
CA TYR A 110 -16.55 -18.40 5.15
C TYR A 110 -15.09 -18.06 4.82
N TYR A 111 -14.20 -19.06 4.83
CA TYR A 111 -12.82 -18.92 4.41
C TYR A 111 -12.71 -18.41 2.96
N LEU A 112 -13.48 -18.98 2.02
CA LEU A 112 -13.52 -18.50 0.63
C LEU A 112 -14.04 -17.06 0.53
N LYS A 113 -15.07 -16.72 1.31
CA LYS A 113 -15.58 -15.34 1.40
C LYS A 113 -14.49 -14.37 1.88
N LEU A 114 -13.69 -14.74 2.88
CA LEU A 114 -12.58 -13.90 3.37
C LEU A 114 -11.51 -13.70 2.31
N LYS A 115 -11.13 -14.75 1.56
CA LYS A 115 -10.19 -14.60 0.43
C LYS A 115 -10.69 -13.62 -0.61
N ASN A 116 -11.98 -13.68 -0.94
CA ASN A 116 -12.60 -12.75 -1.89
C ASN A 116 -12.62 -11.31 -1.36
N ILE A 117 -12.87 -11.13 -0.05
CA ILE A 117 -12.77 -9.82 0.61
C ILE A 117 -11.35 -9.27 0.55
N PHE A 118 -10.33 -10.08 0.83
CA PHE A 118 -8.94 -9.63 0.81
C PHE A 118 -8.46 -9.33 -0.61
N TRP A 119 -8.91 -10.12 -1.61
CA TRP A 119 -8.67 -9.80 -3.02
C TRP A 119 -9.30 -8.47 -3.42
N MET A 120 -10.54 -8.20 -2.99
CA MET A 120 -11.21 -6.93 -3.22
C MET A 120 -10.44 -5.76 -2.57
N GLU A 121 -9.95 -5.93 -1.33
CA GLU A 121 -9.11 -4.93 -0.66
C GLU A 121 -7.81 -4.69 -1.46
N GLN A 122 -7.18 -5.74 -1.97
CA GLN A 122 -5.99 -5.63 -2.83
C GLN A 122 -6.28 -4.87 -4.14
N LYS A 123 -7.46 -5.03 -4.74
CA LYS A 123 -7.84 -4.31 -5.96
C LYS A 123 -8.12 -2.84 -5.72
N ALA A 124 -8.83 -2.51 -4.65
CA ALA A 124 -9.00 -1.12 -4.23
C ALA A 124 -7.64 -0.47 -3.93
N PHE A 125 -6.73 -1.22 -3.30
CA PHE A 125 -5.38 -0.79 -3.02
C PHE A 125 -4.56 -0.47 -4.29
N GLU A 126 -4.59 -1.35 -5.30
CA GLU A 126 -3.97 -1.13 -6.62
C GLU A 126 -4.50 0.14 -7.29
N GLU A 127 -5.82 0.36 -7.25
CA GLU A 127 -6.43 1.51 -7.88
C GLU A 127 -6.07 2.83 -7.19
N THR A 128 -6.14 2.88 -5.86
CA THR A 128 -5.72 4.06 -5.11
C THR A 128 -4.24 4.39 -5.36
N PHE A 129 -3.38 3.38 -5.47
CA PHE A 129 -1.97 3.59 -5.82
C PHE A 129 -1.81 4.24 -7.20
N PHE A 130 -2.58 3.81 -8.20
CA PHE A 130 -2.57 4.43 -9.53
C PHE A 130 -3.05 5.88 -9.47
N GLU A 131 -4.06 6.19 -8.66
CA GLU A 131 -4.52 7.57 -8.49
C GLU A 131 -3.44 8.46 -7.84
N VAL A 132 -2.76 7.95 -6.82
CA VAL A 132 -1.64 8.66 -6.17
C VAL A 132 -0.49 8.87 -7.15
N SER A 133 -0.17 7.88 -7.97
CA SER A 133 0.93 7.94 -8.94
C SER A 133 0.71 8.99 -10.03
N LYS A 134 -0.55 9.34 -10.32
CA LYS A 134 -0.90 10.42 -11.27
C LYS A 134 -0.67 11.82 -10.70
N LYS A 135 -0.44 11.98 -9.39
CA LYS A 135 -0.23 13.29 -8.74
C LYS A 135 1.25 13.66 -8.70
N LYS A 136 1.57 14.93 -8.99
CA LYS A 136 2.96 15.39 -9.13
C LYS A 136 3.58 15.84 -7.80
N GLY A 137 2.78 16.38 -6.88
CA GLY A 137 3.26 16.91 -5.59
C GLY A 137 2.98 16.01 -4.38
N PRO A 138 3.85 16.02 -3.34
CA PRO A 138 3.59 15.30 -2.08
C PRO A 138 2.27 15.69 -1.42
N ILE A 139 1.87 16.97 -1.49
CA ILE A 139 0.61 17.47 -0.95
C ILE A 139 -0.59 16.87 -1.69
N GLU A 140 -0.52 16.80 -3.03
CA GLU A 140 -1.60 16.23 -3.85
C GLU A 140 -1.71 14.72 -3.66
N LYS A 141 -0.57 14.03 -3.57
CA LYS A 141 -0.51 12.60 -3.24
C LYS A 141 -1.15 12.34 -1.88
N LYS A 142 -0.77 13.13 -0.86
CA LYS A 142 -1.33 13.03 0.49
C LYS A 142 -2.85 13.23 0.50
N LYS A 143 -3.37 14.19 -0.27
CA LYS A 143 -4.84 14.38 -0.39
C LYS A 143 -5.56 13.13 -0.87
N VAL A 144 -5.01 12.40 -1.85
CA VAL A 144 -5.60 11.14 -2.33
C VAL A 144 -5.47 10.03 -1.29
N ILE A 145 -4.29 9.92 -0.65
CA ILE A 145 -4.04 8.92 0.40
C ILE A 145 -4.99 9.08 1.60
N ASP A 146 -5.26 10.33 1.98
CA ASP A 146 -6.11 10.67 3.12
C ASP A 146 -7.62 10.74 2.73
N ASP A 147 -7.97 10.56 1.46
CA ASP A 147 -9.37 10.55 0.99
C ASP A 147 -10.01 9.18 1.23
N VAL A 148 -10.48 8.98 2.46
CA VAL A 148 -11.18 7.75 2.87
C VAL A 148 -12.42 7.49 2.02
N ASN A 149 -13.16 8.52 1.60
CA ASN A 149 -14.39 8.35 0.84
C ASN A 149 -14.12 7.82 -0.57
N LEU A 150 -13.07 8.34 -1.22
CA LEU A 150 -12.57 7.82 -2.49
C LEU A 150 -12.21 6.34 -2.36
N ILE A 151 -11.41 5.97 -1.35
CA ILE A 151 -10.98 4.58 -1.17
C ILE A 151 -12.18 3.66 -0.87
N VAL A 152 -13.12 4.10 -0.03
CA VAL A 152 -14.39 3.39 0.22
C VAL A 152 -15.19 3.21 -1.08
N SER A 153 -15.21 4.20 -1.97
CA SER A 153 -15.90 4.08 -3.25
C SER A 153 -15.30 3.00 -4.13
N HIS A 154 -13.96 2.86 -4.15
CA HIS A 154 -13.28 1.78 -4.84
C HIS A 154 -13.64 0.41 -4.25
N LEU A 155 -13.58 0.29 -2.91
CA LEU A 155 -13.96 -0.93 -2.20
C LEU A 155 -15.40 -1.34 -2.51
N LYS A 156 -16.36 -0.41 -2.45
CA LYS A 156 -17.77 -0.68 -2.76
C LYS A 156 -17.95 -1.20 -4.19
N ARG A 157 -17.31 -0.58 -5.16
CA ARG A 157 -17.39 -1.03 -6.57
C ARG A 157 -16.89 -2.47 -6.75
N TYR A 158 -15.78 -2.85 -6.12
CA TYR A 158 -15.30 -4.23 -6.18
C TYR A 158 -16.20 -5.18 -5.39
N ALA A 159 -16.69 -4.78 -4.21
CA ALA A 159 -17.64 -5.56 -3.41
C ALA A 159 -18.91 -5.88 -4.20
N ASP A 160 -19.51 -4.87 -4.84
CA ASP A 160 -20.72 -4.99 -5.65
C ASP A 160 -20.51 -5.93 -6.84
N SER A 161 -19.36 -5.84 -7.50
CA SER A 161 -19.01 -6.73 -8.63
C SER A 161 -18.90 -8.21 -8.25
N MET A 162 -18.67 -8.49 -6.96
CA MET A 162 -18.54 -9.84 -6.41
C MET A 162 -19.78 -10.27 -5.60
N GLY A 163 -20.79 -9.41 -5.48
CA GLY A 163 -21.97 -9.66 -4.63
C GLY A 163 -21.66 -9.72 -3.13
N ILE A 164 -20.56 -9.11 -2.69
CA ILE A 164 -20.14 -9.08 -1.29
C ILE A 164 -20.78 -7.87 -0.58
N LYS A 165 -21.41 -8.10 0.56
CA LYS A 165 -21.91 -7.04 1.43
C LYS A 165 -21.01 -6.91 2.66
N LEU A 166 -20.39 -5.75 2.80
CA LEU A 166 -19.61 -5.35 3.97
C LEU A 166 -20.33 -4.21 4.71
N SER A 167 -20.15 -4.14 6.02
CA SER A 167 -20.62 -2.99 6.80
C SER A 167 -19.78 -1.74 6.48
N GLU A 168 -20.37 -0.56 6.68
CA GLU A 168 -19.64 0.71 6.50
C GLU A 168 -18.39 0.77 7.39
N GLN A 169 -18.45 0.19 8.60
CA GLN A 169 -17.29 0.12 9.49
C GLN A 169 -16.12 -0.67 8.86
N LYS A 170 -16.41 -1.82 8.23
CA LYS A 170 -15.38 -2.63 7.58
C LYS A 170 -14.79 -1.96 6.35
N LEU A 171 -15.64 -1.31 5.56
CA LEU A 171 -15.20 -0.51 4.42
C LEU A 171 -14.30 0.63 4.89
N HIS A 172 -14.66 1.29 5.99
CA HIS A 172 -13.84 2.33 6.60
C HIS A 172 -12.50 1.79 7.11
N ASN A 173 -12.49 0.68 7.86
CA ASN A 173 -11.27 0.05 8.38
C ASN A 173 -10.34 -0.37 7.22
N ALA A 174 -10.87 -1.00 6.18
CA ALA A 174 -10.13 -1.35 4.98
C ALA A 174 -9.56 -0.10 4.27
N ALA A 175 -10.32 0.98 4.17
CA ALA A 175 -9.84 2.23 3.60
C ALA A 175 -8.68 2.85 4.40
N LEU A 176 -8.73 2.80 5.74
CA LEU A 176 -7.63 3.23 6.61
C LEU A 176 -6.37 2.37 6.42
N ARG A 177 -6.52 1.04 6.30
CA ARG A 177 -5.38 0.15 6.00
C ARG A 177 -4.74 0.49 4.65
N ILE A 178 -5.55 0.71 3.61
CA ILE A 178 -5.09 1.13 2.28
C ILE A 178 -4.34 2.46 2.35
N GLY A 179 -4.91 3.48 2.98
CA GLY A 179 -4.25 4.79 3.13
C GLY A 179 -2.92 4.69 3.85
N ARG A 180 -2.85 3.94 4.96
CA ARG A 180 -1.60 3.71 5.72
C ARG A 180 -0.54 3.00 4.87
N PHE A 181 -0.92 1.96 4.13
CA PHE A 181 0.02 1.27 3.24
C PHE A 181 0.60 2.24 2.21
N ILE A 182 -0.24 2.98 1.49
CA ILE A 182 0.25 3.87 0.43
C ILE A 182 1.09 5.01 1.01
N SER A 183 0.75 5.48 2.20
CA SER A 183 1.58 6.42 2.96
C SER A 183 2.96 5.83 3.25
N ASP A 184 3.04 4.61 3.77
CA ASP A 184 4.31 3.94 4.05
C ASP A 184 5.17 3.83 2.77
N LEU A 185 4.56 3.41 1.65
CA LEU A 185 5.25 3.31 0.37
C LEU A 185 5.76 4.66 -0.15
N ASN A 186 5.00 5.74 0.01
CA ASN A 186 5.38 7.05 -0.54
C ASN A 186 6.38 7.80 0.35
N PHE A 187 6.32 7.61 1.67
CA PHE A 187 7.05 8.46 2.61
C PHE A 187 8.18 7.76 3.36
N LEU A 188 8.10 6.43 3.59
CA LEU A 188 9.22 5.68 4.18
C LEU A 188 10.27 5.27 3.13
N THR A 189 9.97 5.43 1.84
CA THR A 189 10.90 5.16 0.73
C THR A 189 11.69 6.40 0.28
N LEU A 190 11.35 7.60 0.79
CA LEU A 190 12.10 8.82 0.51
C LEU A 190 13.54 8.67 1.01
N ARG A 191 14.48 8.50 0.08
CA ARG A 191 15.91 8.56 0.38
C ARG A 191 16.31 10.03 0.36
N TYR A 192 16.82 10.54 1.48
CA TYR A 192 17.56 11.80 1.48
C TYR A 192 18.65 11.73 0.41
N SER A 193 18.72 12.74 -0.47
CA SER A 193 19.79 12.83 -1.46
C SER A 193 21.12 12.78 -0.73
N LYS A 194 22.04 11.91 -1.18
CA LYS A 194 23.40 11.83 -0.63
C LYS A 194 23.97 13.24 -0.52
N LEU A 195 24.41 13.61 0.68
CA LEU A 195 25.18 14.83 0.91
C LEU A 195 26.26 14.91 -0.17
N LEU A 196 26.29 16.02 -0.90
CA LEU A 196 27.41 16.34 -1.77
C LEU A 196 28.68 16.23 -0.91
N PRO A 197 29.73 15.50 -1.34
CA PRO A 197 30.99 15.53 -0.63
C PRO A 197 31.50 16.97 -0.68
N LEU A 198 31.37 17.68 0.45
CA LEU A 198 32.06 18.93 0.70
C LEU A 198 33.55 18.58 0.78
N LYS A 199 34.22 18.47 -0.37
CA LYS A 199 35.67 18.61 -0.39
C LYS A 199 35.96 20.08 -0.09
N PRO A 200 36.68 20.42 0.98
CA PRO A 200 37.24 21.75 1.13
C PRO A 200 38.10 22.02 -0.11
N ASN A 201 37.86 23.14 -0.77
CA ASN A 201 38.65 23.56 -1.93
C ASN A 201 39.96 24.15 -1.41
N ASP A 202 40.77 23.34 -0.73
CA ASP A 202 42.12 23.69 -0.34
C ASP A 202 43.01 23.50 -1.57
N ASN A 203 43.18 24.57 -2.36
CA ASN A 203 44.44 24.93 -3.01
C ASN A 203 44.24 26.08 -4.00
N LYS A 204 44.65 27.29 -3.59
CA LYS A 204 45.71 28.06 -4.28
C LYS A 204 46.03 29.33 -3.48
N PRO A 205 47.28 29.52 -3.01
CA PRO A 205 47.75 30.84 -2.63
C PRO A 205 47.94 31.67 -3.91
N HIS A 206 47.39 32.89 -3.91
CA HIS A 206 47.75 33.90 -4.90
C HIS A 206 49.24 34.25 -4.69
N SER A 207 50.04 33.91 -5.69
CA SER A 207 51.37 34.48 -5.92
C SER A 207 51.33 35.25 -7.24
#